data_AF-A0A139CHR8-F1
#
_entry.id   AF-A0A139CHR8-F1
#
_cell.length_a   1.000
_cell.length_b   1.000
_cell.length_c   1.000
_cell.angle_alpha   90.00
_cell.angle_beta   90.00
_cell.angle_gamma   90.00
#
_symmetry.space_group_name_H-M   'P 1'
#
loop_
_entity.id
_entity.type
_entity.pdbx_description
1 polymer ?
#
loop_
_entity_poly.entity_id
_entity_poly.type
_entity_poly.pdbx_seq_one_letter_code
_entity_poly.pdbx_strand_id
1 'polypeptide(L)'
;MPHKEKALEFTNPDTLARRIGAVNTVSFNDGIRGHNTDGLGAELALREAGVGIKSSNVVLVGAGGAARAIAFHFAEKGACVTIANRTPEKAE
;
A
#
# COMPACT_ATOMS: atom_id res chain seq x y z
N MET A 1 -13.07 -0.10 -0.89
CA MET A 1 -13.96 -0.91 -0.02
C MET A 1 -13.92 -0.32 1.39
N PRO A 2 -15.06 -0.11 2.04
CA PRO A 2 -15.19 0.81 3.17
C PRO A 2 -14.61 0.27 4.49
N HIS A 3 -14.09 -0.96 4.50
CA HIS A 3 -13.66 -1.63 5.72
C HIS A 3 -12.15 -1.60 5.96
N LYS A 4 -11.33 -1.28 4.94
CA LYS A 4 -9.87 -1.33 5.09
C LYS A 4 -9.33 -0.35 6.13
N GLU A 5 -9.93 0.84 6.25
CA GLU A 5 -9.54 1.85 7.24
C GLU A 5 -10.07 1.46 8.63
N LYS A 6 -11.36 1.10 8.73
CA LYS A 6 -11.98 0.65 10.00
C LYS A 6 -11.30 -0.58 10.61
N ALA A 7 -10.75 -1.48 9.79
CA ALA A 7 -10.05 -2.66 10.26
C ALA A 7 -8.82 -2.35 11.14
N LEU A 8 -8.27 -1.12 11.09
CA LEU A 8 -7.23 -0.69 12.02
C LEU A 8 -7.68 -0.72 13.49
N GLU A 9 -8.95 -0.42 13.76
CA GLU A 9 -9.51 -0.36 15.11
C GLU A 9 -9.73 -1.75 15.72
N PHE A 10 -9.87 -2.78 14.88
CA PHE A 10 -10.24 -4.14 15.29
C PHE A 10 -9.08 -5.13 15.22
N THR A 11 -7.89 -4.67 14.84
CA THR A 11 -6.70 -5.51 14.69
C THR A 11 -5.52 -4.91 15.47
N ASN A 12 -4.45 -5.68 15.61
CA ASN A 12 -3.13 -5.22 15.98
C ASN A 12 -2.33 -5.01 14.69
N PRO A 13 -2.41 -3.83 14.05
CA PRO A 13 -1.75 -3.59 12.77
C PRO A 13 -0.23 -3.48 12.93
N ASP A 14 0.49 -4.05 11.97
CA ASP A 14 1.93 -3.86 11.84
C ASP A 14 2.30 -2.41 11.47
N THR A 15 3.60 -2.09 11.54
CA THR A 15 4.11 -0.74 11.26
C THR A 15 3.73 -0.25 9.86
N LEU A 16 3.72 -1.13 8.86
CA LEU A 16 3.42 -0.77 7.49
C LEU A 16 1.92 -0.44 7.32
N ALA A 17 1.04 -1.31 7.84
CA ALA A 17 -0.41 -1.11 7.83
C ALA A 17 -0.81 0.17 8.57
N ARG A 18 -0.14 0.49 9.70
CA ARG A 18 -0.33 1.75 10.42
C ARG A 18 0.06 2.97 9.59
N ARG A 19 1.23 2.94 8.93
CA ARG A 19 1.70 4.05 8.08
C ARG A 19 0.80 4.27 6.86
N ILE A 20 0.32 3.20 6.25
CA ILE A 20 -0.60 3.26 5.11
C ILE A 20 -2.00 3.74 5.54
N GLY A 21 -2.37 3.52 6.81
CA GLY A 21 -3.70 3.85 7.31
C GLY A 21 -4.79 2.86 6.88
N ALA A 22 -4.41 1.63 6.53
CA ALA A 22 -5.36 0.62 6.07
C ALA A 22 -4.84 -0.82 6.26
N VAL A 23 -5.75 -1.74 6.61
CA VAL A 23 -5.54 -3.19 6.67
C VAL A 23 -6.31 -3.87 5.55
N ASN A 24 -5.65 -4.74 4.78
CA ASN A 24 -6.29 -5.57 3.75
C ASN A 24 -6.20 -7.08 4.05
N THR A 25 -5.36 -7.48 5.02
CA THR A 25 -5.12 -8.87 5.41
C THR A 25 -5.16 -8.98 6.92
N VAL A 26 -5.93 -9.94 7.44
CA VAL A 26 -6.04 -10.20 8.88
C VAL A 26 -5.57 -11.63 9.14
N SER A 27 -4.73 -11.82 10.16
CA SER A 27 -4.32 -13.14 10.63
C SER A 27 -4.72 -13.34 12.09
N PHE A 28 -5.04 -14.59 12.45
CA PHE A 28 -5.54 -14.97 13.78
C PHE A 28 -4.51 -15.75 14.61
N ASN A 29 -3.26 -15.81 14.13
CA ASN A 29 -2.17 -16.47 14.82
C ASN A 29 -1.58 -15.48 15.84
N ASP A 30 -1.81 -15.73 17.12
CA ASP A 30 -1.48 -14.86 18.26
C ASP A 30 -2.29 -13.55 18.31
N GLY A 31 -3.62 -13.69 18.39
CA GLY A 31 -4.55 -12.57 18.41
C GLY A 31 -4.92 -12.10 17.00
N ILE A 32 -5.58 -10.95 16.91
CA ILE A 32 -6.07 -10.42 15.63
C ILE A 32 -5.01 -9.48 15.06
N ARG A 33 -4.12 -9.94 14.18
CA ARG A 33 -3.09 -9.09 13.55
C ARG A 33 -3.57 -8.50 12.23
N GLY A 34 -3.19 -7.26 11.96
CA GLY A 34 -3.53 -6.53 10.75
C GLY A 34 -2.30 -6.27 9.87
N HIS A 35 -2.43 -6.53 8.58
CA HIS A 35 -1.38 -6.32 7.59
C HIS A 35 -1.91 -5.56 6.38
N ASN A 36 -1.00 -4.91 5.66
CA ASN A 36 -1.26 -4.41 4.32
C ASN A 36 -0.33 -5.07 3.31
N THR A 37 -0.89 -5.91 2.46
CA THR A 37 -0.17 -6.71 1.46
C THR A 37 -0.26 -6.14 0.05
N ASP A 38 -1.02 -5.06 -0.18
CA ASP A 38 -1.23 -4.48 -1.52
C ASP A 38 0.11 -4.01 -2.13
N GLY A 39 0.96 -3.33 -1.34
CA GLY A 39 2.26 -2.82 -1.79
C GLY A 39 3.26 -3.93 -2.14
N LEU A 40 3.39 -4.92 -1.26
CA LEU A 40 4.22 -6.10 -1.50
C LEU A 40 3.74 -6.89 -2.72
N GLY A 41 2.42 -7.11 -2.83
CA GLY A 41 1.83 -7.82 -3.97
C GLY A 41 2.14 -7.14 -5.30
N ALA A 42 2.07 -5.81 -5.36
CA ALA A 42 2.43 -5.06 -6.56
C ALA A 42 3.93 -5.18 -6.91
N GLU A 43 4.83 -5.12 -5.92
CA GLU A 43 6.27 -5.35 -6.14
C GLU A 43 6.54 -6.75 -6.69
N LEU A 44 5.91 -7.78 -6.09
CA LEU A 44 6.09 -9.17 -6.52
C LEU A 44 5.61 -9.38 -7.96
N ALA A 45 4.44 -8.84 -8.32
CA ALA A 45 3.90 -8.93 -9.67
C ALA A 45 4.82 -8.25 -10.71
N LEU A 46 5.35 -7.06 -10.40
CA LEU A 46 6.33 -6.39 -11.27
C LEU A 46 7.62 -7.20 -11.40
N ARG A 47 8.11 -7.76 -10.30
CA ARG A 47 9.32 -8.59 -10.31
C ARG A 47 9.15 -9.86 -11.13
N GLU A 48 7.99 -10.51 -11.05
CA GLU A 48 7.64 -11.67 -11.90
C GLU A 48 7.62 -11.30 -13.39
N ALA A 49 7.23 -10.06 -13.71
CA ALA A 49 7.32 -9.51 -15.06
C ALA A 49 8.74 -9.02 -15.45
N GLY A 50 9.75 -9.23 -14.61
CA GLY A 50 11.13 -8.77 -14.86
C GLY A 50 11.35 -7.26 -14.64
N VAL A 51 10.44 -6.57 -13.97
CA VAL A 51 10.50 -5.13 -13.70
C VAL A 51 10.96 -4.88 -12.27
N GLY A 52 12.11 -4.22 -12.12
CA GLY A 52 12.62 -3.75 -10.83
C GLY A 52 12.14 -2.33 -10.51
N ILE A 53 11.83 -2.06 -9.24
CA ILE A 53 11.31 -0.75 -8.80
C ILE A 53 12.37 0.16 -8.17
N LYS A 54 13.52 -0.37 -7.75
CA LYS A 54 14.56 0.41 -7.06
C LYS A 54 15.13 1.48 -7.99
N SER A 55 15.19 2.73 -7.51
CA SER A 55 15.68 3.89 -8.28
C SER A 55 14.91 4.15 -9.58
N SER A 56 13.65 3.71 -9.66
CA SER A 56 12.78 3.93 -10.82
C SER A 56 11.86 5.15 -10.62
N ASN A 57 11.32 5.68 -11.71
CA ASN A 57 10.23 6.65 -11.68
C ASN A 57 8.91 5.92 -11.93
N VAL A 58 7.96 6.04 -11.00
CA VAL A 58 6.67 5.35 -11.04
C VAL A 58 5.54 6.37 -11.02
N VAL A 59 4.63 6.27 -11.98
CA VAL A 59 3.37 7.02 -11.96
C VAL A 59 2.25 6.07 -11.53
N LEU A 60 1.60 6.40 -10.41
CA LEU A 60 0.41 5.72 -9.94
C LEU A 60 -0.83 6.47 -10.40
N VAL A 61 -1.70 5.81 -11.17
CA VAL A 61 -2.96 6.38 -11.64
C VAL A 61 -4.08 6.02 -10.66
N GLY A 62 -4.63 7.03 -10.01
CA GLY A 62 -5.65 6.93 -8.97
C GLY A 62 -5.07 7.10 -7.56
N ALA A 63 -5.88 7.63 -6.65
CA ALA A 63 -5.50 7.88 -5.25
C ALA A 63 -6.36 7.10 -4.23
N GLY A 64 -6.71 5.85 -4.58
CA GLY A 64 -7.45 4.95 -3.69
C GLY A 64 -6.58 4.32 -2.60
N GLY A 65 -7.17 3.48 -1.74
CA GLY A 65 -6.44 2.78 -0.68
C GLY A 65 -5.28 1.90 -1.18
N ALA A 66 -5.45 1.22 -2.32
CA ALA A 66 -4.38 0.44 -2.93
C ALA A 66 -3.25 1.32 -3.46
N ALA A 67 -3.58 2.45 -4.10
CA ALA A 67 -2.57 3.38 -4.60
C ALA A 67 -1.72 3.97 -3.47
N ARG A 68 -2.35 4.35 -2.34
CA ARG A 68 -1.64 4.78 -1.13
C ARG A 68 -0.69 3.69 -0.61
N ALA A 69 -1.17 2.44 -0.49
CA ALA A 69 -0.35 1.32 -0.04
C ALA A 69 0.88 1.07 -0.95
N ILE A 70 0.67 1.07 -2.26
CA ILE A 70 1.73 0.88 -3.25
C ILE A 70 2.71 2.05 -3.24
N ALA A 71 2.22 3.29 -3.16
CA ALA A 71 3.05 4.49 -3.13
C ALA A 71 4.04 4.46 -1.95
N PHE A 72 3.54 4.19 -0.75
CA PHE A 72 4.37 4.08 0.45
C PHE A 72 5.42 2.98 0.33
N HIS A 73 5.01 1.79 -0.12
CA HIS A 73 5.92 0.66 -0.30
C HIS A 73 7.01 0.97 -1.32
N PHE A 74 6.64 1.53 -2.47
CA PHE A 74 7.59 1.80 -3.55
C PHE A 74 8.57 2.92 -3.18
N ALA A 75 8.09 3.97 -2.51
CA ALA A 75 8.93 5.03 -1.98
C ALA A 75 9.94 4.50 -0.94
N GLU A 76 9.52 3.60 -0.04
CA GLU A 76 10.40 2.95 0.93
C GLU A 76 11.47 2.06 0.26
N LYS A 77 11.15 1.47 -0.90
CA LYS A 77 12.10 0.71 -1.73
C LYS A 77 12.98 1.58 -2.63
N GLY A 78 12.86 2.90 -2.55
CA GLY A 78 13.70 3.86 -3.27
C GLY A 78 13.22 4.21 -4.68
N ALA A 79 11.93 4.01 -4.98
CA ALA A 79 11.33 4.56 -6.19
C ALA A 79 10.92 6.03 -5.99
N CYS A 80 11.00 6.82 -7.05
CA CYS A 80 10.38 8.15 -7.12
C CYS A 80 8.93 7.98 -7.58
N VAL A 81 7.97 8.28 -6.71
CA VAL A 81 6.55 8.01 -6.96
C VAL A 81 5.81 9.33 -7.23
N THR A 82 5.04 9.37 -8.32
CA THR A 82 4.09 10.44 -8.63
C THR A 82 2.67 9.87 -8.66
N ILE A 83 1.73 10.50 -7.98
CA ILE A 83 0.32 10.08 -7.98
C ILE A 83 -0.46 11.01 -8.91
N ALA A 84 -1.11 10.45 -9.92
CA ALA A 84 -1.99 11.15 -10.84
C ALA A 84 -3.45 10.79 -10.52
N ASN A 85 -4.27 11.78 -10.18
CA ASN A 85 -5.67 11.55 -9.87
C ASN A 85 -6.55 12.65 -10.49
N ARG A 86 -7.80 12.31 -10.84
CA ARG A 86 -8.75 13.26 -11.44
C ARG A 86 -9.04 14.47 -10.53
N THR A 87 -8.99 14.25 -9.22
CA THR A 87 -9.20 15.27 -8.18
C THR A 87 -7.88 15.39 -7.41
N PRO A 88 -7.06 16.43 -7.67
CA PRO A 88 -5.70 16.56 -7.12
C PRO A 88 -5.65 16.49 -5.59
N GLU A 89 -6.66 17.03 -4.91
CA GLU A 89 -6.76 17.09 -3.45
C GLU A 89 -6.83 15.70 -2.80
N LYS A 90 -7.15 14.66 -3.58
CA LYS A 90 -7.13 13.26 -3.10
C LYS A 90 -5.76 12.60 -3.24
N ALA A 91 -4.84 13.19 -3.99
CA ALA A 91 -3.49 12.68 -4.27
C ALA A 91 -2.39 13.32 -3.42
N GLU A 92 -2.75 14.34 -2.63
CA GLU A 92 -1.92 14.95 -1.58
C GLU A 92 -1.98 14.12 -0.28
#